data_AF-K2B777-F1
#
_entry.id   AF-K2B777-F1
#
_cell.length_a   1.000
_cell.length_b   1.000
_cell.length_c   1.000
_cell.angle_alpha   90.00
_cell.angle_beta   90.00
_cell.angle_gamma   90.00
#
_symmetry.space_group_name_H-M   'P 1'
#
loop_
_entity.id
_entity.type
_entity.pdbx_description
1 polymer ?
#
loop_
_entity_poly.entity_id
_entity_poly.type
_entity_poly.pdbx_seq_one_letter_code
_entity_poly.pdbx_strand_id
1 'polypeptide(L)' 'MDKVYAIQAGREVRVFVRPDQIDDYSASKLAKDVAIKIEQELKYPGEIRVTVIRETRIIEYAR' A
#
# COMPACT_ATOMS: atom_id res chain seq x y z
N MET A 1 8.49 1.74 11.55
CA MET A 1 7.93 0.92 10.45
C MET A 1 6.46 1.27 10.32
N ASP A 2 6.15 2.24 9.47
CA ASP A 2 4.77 2.62 9.15
C ASP A 2 4.21 1.66 8.08
N LYS A 3 3.85 0.43 8.46
CA LYS A 3 3.12 -0.49 7.57
C LYS A 3 1.66 -0.54 8.02
N VAL A 4 0.86 0.39 7.52
CA VAL A 4 -0.60 0.37 7.72
C VAL A 4 -1.19 -0.59 6.68
N TYR A 5 -1.69 -1.74 7.14
CA TYR A 5 -2.48 -2.66 6.34
C TYR A 5 -3.94 -2.19 6.39
N ALA A 6 -4.45 -1.63 5.29
CA ALA A 6 -5.85 -1.28 5.18
C ALA A 6 -6.69 -2.52 4.81
N ILE A 7 -7.68 -2.86 5.65
CA ILE A 7 -8.83 -3.69 5.28
C ILE A 7 -10.07 -2.88 5.62
N GLN A 8 -10.80 -2.40 4.60
CA GLN A 8 -12.26 -2.28 4.66
C GLN A 8 -12.84 -2.11 3.24
N ALA A 9 -13.83 -2.96 2.90
CA ALA A 9 -14.60 -2.98 1.66
C ALA A 9 -13.91 -3.52 0.38
N GLY A 10 -13.64 -4.83 0.38
CA GLY A 10 -14.03 -5.67 -0.76
C GLY A 10 -12.96 -6.08 -1.76
N ARG A 11 -12.18 -5.17 -2.36
CA ARG A 11 -11.23 -5.54 -3.45
C ARG A 11 -10.02 -4.61 -3.60
N GLU A 12 -9.70 -3.80 -2.59
CA GLU A 12 -8.61 -2.84 -2.68
C GLU A 12 -7.73 -2.80 -1.43
N VAL A 13 -6.42 -2.77 -1.64
CA VAL A 13 -5.40 -2.54 -0.64
C VAL A 13 -4.56 -1.34 -1.05
N ARG A 14 -4.50 -0.33 -0.17
CA ARG A 14 -3.67 0.86 -0.35
C ARG A 14 -2.54 0.86 0.65
N VAL A 15 -1.31 0.96 0.15
CA VAL A 15 -0.08 1.00 0.96
C VAL A 15 0.51 2.39 0.82
N PHE A 16 0.62 3.11 1.93
CA PHE A 16 1.21 4.45 1.96
C PHE A 16 2.65 4.35 2.42
N VAL A 17 3.55 5.01 1.70
CA VAL A 17 5.00 5.03 1.99
C VAL A 17 5.53 6.45 1.87
N ARG A 18 6.59 6.76 2.63
CA ARG A 18 7.24 8.06 2.51
C ARG A 18 8.19 8.07 1.32
N PRO A 19 8.22 9.13 0.50
CA PRO A 19 9.06 9.18 -0.69
C PRO A 19 10.57 9.20 -0.39
N ASP A 20 10.99 9.58 0.82
CA ASP A 20 12.40 9.55 1.25
C ASP A 20 12.90 8.13 1.59
N GLN A 21 11.99 7.18 1.79
CA GLN A 21 12.33 5.81 2.20
C GLN A 21 12.36 4.82 1.04
N ILE A 22 11.80 5.18 -0.11
CA ILE A 22 11.61 4.25 -1.23
C ILE A 22 11.56 4.97 -2.57
N ASP A 23 12.35 4.49 -3.53
CA ASP A 23 12.33 4.93 -4.93
C ASP A 23 11.18 4.29 -5.73
N ASP A 24 11.03 4.67 -7.01
CA ASP A 24 9.95 4.18 -7.87
C ASP A 24 10.05 2.67 -8.17
N TYR A 25 11.26 2.16 -8.34
CA TYR A 25 11.50 0.74 -8.61
C TYR A 25 11.13 -0.11 -7.39
N SER A 26 11.60 0.32 -6.22
CA SER A 26 11.31 -0.31 -4.94
C SER A 26 9.82 -0.25 -4.59
N ALA A 27 9.13 0.85 -4.92
CA ALA A 27 7.67 0.97 -4.74
C ALA A 27 6.88 0.02 -5.65
N SER A 28 7.30 -0.12 -6.91
CA SER A 28 6.73 -1.08 -7.85
C SER A 28 6.91 -2.52 -7.36
N LYS A 29 8.11 -2.85 -6.87
CA LYS A 29 8.40 -4.16 -6.27
C LYS A 29 7.52 -4.41 -5.04
N LEU A 30 7.38 -3.43 -4.15
CA LEU A 30 6.53 -3.53 -2.96
C LEU A 30 5.06 -3.83 -3.33
N ALA A 31 4.51 -3.19 -4.36
CA ALA A 31 3.15 -3.45 -4.83
C ALA A 31 2.99 -4.92 -5.26
N LYS A 32 3.96 -5.43 -6.03
CA LYS A 32 3.98 -6.82 -6.51
C LYS A 32 4.11 -7.81 -5.35
N ASP A 33 5.02 -7.56 -4.42
CA ASP A 33 5.27 -8.45 -3.27
C ASP A 33 4.02 -8.53 -2.38
N VAL A 34 3.33 -7.41 -2.17
CA VAL A 34 2.05 -7.38 -1.42
C VAL A 34 0.96 -8.15 -2.15
N ALA A 35 0.84 -7.99 -3.48
CA ALA A 35 -0.13 -8.73 -4.28
C ALA A 35 0.10 -10.25 -4.22
N ILE A 36 1.36 -10.71 -4.37
CA ILE A 36 1.72 -12.13 -4.27
C ILE A 36 1.39 -12.67 -2.87
N LYS A 37 1.72 -11.92 -1.82
CA LYS A 37 1.44 -12.36 -0.45
C LYS A 37 -0.06 -12.49 -0.19
N ILE A 38 -0.85 -11.53 -0.68
CA ILE A 38 -2.32 -11.58 -0.62
C ILE A 38 -2.84 -12.81 -1.35
N GLU A 39 -2.38 -13.07 -2.58
CA GLU A 39 -2.78 -14.25 -3.37
C GLU A 39 -2.48 -15.57 -2.65
N GLN A 40 -1.35 -15.65 -1.93
CA GLN A 40 -0.96 -16.84 -1.18
C GLN A 40 -1.76 -17.05 0.11
N GLU A 41 -2.07 -15.97 0.86
CA GLU A 41 -2.75 -16.05 2.15
C GLU A 41 -4.28 -16.14 2.01
N LEU A 42 -4.84 -15.59 0.93
CA LEU A 42 -6.28 -15.42 0.75
C LEU A 42 -6.76 -16.28 -0.42
N LYS A 43 -7.46 -17.38 -0.12
CA LYS A 43 -8.25 -18.16 -1.12
C LYS A 43 -9.53 -17.40 -1.52
N TYR A 44 -9.39 -16.17 -1.97
CA TYR A 44 -10.52 -15.34 -2.37
C TYR A 44 -10.67 -15.41 -3.89
N PRO A 45 -11.83 -15.83 -4.42
CA PRO A 45 -12.08 -15.76 -5.85
C PRO A 45 -12.26 -14.28 -6.25
N GLY A 46 -11.32 -13.76 -7.05
CA GLY A 46 -11.40 -12.44 -7.65
C GLY A 46 -10.09 -11.67 -7.59
N GLU A 47 -10.01 -10.59 -8.36
CA GLU A 47 -8.86 -9.70 -8.37
C GLU A 47 -8.90 -8.73 -7.18
N ILE A 48 -7.75 -8.57 -6.52
CA ILE A 48 -7.54 -7.59 -5.46
C ILE A 48 -6.57 -6.52 -6.00
N ARG A 49 -7.03 -5.28 -6.05
CA ARG A 49 -6.23 -4.15 -6.51
C ARG A 49 -5.28 -3.71 -5.40
N VAL A 50 -3.98 -3.77 -5.64
CA VAL A 50 -2.95 -3.24 -4.73
C VAL A 50 -2.43 -1.93 -5.29
N THR A 51 -2.46 -0.86 -4.49
CA THR A 51 -1.96 0.46 -4.89
C THR A 51 -0.96 0.95 -3.85
N VAL A 52 0.27 1.23 -4.29
CA VAL A 52 1.28 1.88 -3.46
C VAL A 52 1.26 3.38 -3.74
N ILE A 53 1.12 4.19 -2.70
CA ILE A 53 1.05 5.63 -2.77
C ILE A 53 2.25 6.20 -2.03
N ARG A 54 3.12 6.88 -2.77
CA ARG A 54 4.19 7.69 -2.20
C ARG A 54 3.65 9.08 -1.91
N GLU A 55 3.61 9.45 -0.64
CA GLU A 55 2.99 10.72 -0.22
C GLU A 55 3.83 11.42 0.87
N THR A 56 3.99 12.74 0.72
CA THR A 56 4.47 13.61 1.79
C THR A 56 3.26 14.27 2.44
N ARG A 57 3.07 14.05 3.75
CA ARG A 57 2.02 14.71 4.53
C ARG A 57 2.61 15.89 5.28
N ILE A 58 2.10 17.09 5.02
CA ILE A 58 2.39 18.30 5.78
C ILE A 58 1.08 18.71 6.47
N ILE A 59 1.11 18.87 7.79
CA ILE A 59 -0.06 19.24 8.59
C ILE A 59 0.32 20.50 9.37
N GLU A 60 -0.44 21.57 9.17
CA GLU A 60 -0.31 22.84 9.88
C GLU A 60 -1.63 23.16 10.58
N TYR A 61 -1.54 23.79 11.75
CA TYR A 61 -2.71 24.18 12.53
C TYR A 61 -2.71 25.70 12.70
N ALA A 62 -3.83 26.34 12.32
CA ALA A 62 -4.11 27.71 12.71
C ALA A 62 -4.79 27.70 14.09
N ARG A 63 -4.54 28.73 14.90
CA ARG A 63 -5.25 28.97 16.16
C ARG A 63 -6.20 30.15 16.02
#